data_AF-A0A1R1IDC4-F1
#
_entry.id   AF-A0A1R1IDC4-F1
#
_cell.length_a   1.000
_cell.length_b   1.000
_cell.length_c   1.000
_cell.angle_alpha   90.00
_cell.angle_beta   90.00
_cell.angle_gamma   90.00
#
_symmetry.space_group_name_H-M   'P 1'
#
loop_
_entity.id
_entity.type
_entity.pdbx_description
1 polymer ?
#
loop_
_entity_poly.entity_id
_entity_poly.type
_entity_poly.pdbx_seq_one_letter_code
_entity_poly.pdbx_strand_id
1 'polypeptide(L)'
;MPATTLDCKGHTVAAGDRVRILAITPDPDLDEDDLDLFMDMIGSTCDVERIDEDGAAWVAVWWNCSEGNLMTQVGLYPRQMEKVAG
;
A
#
# COMPACT_ATOMS: atom_id res chain seq x y z
N MET A 1 -19.23 4.55 10.00
CA MET A 1 -18.61 3.21 10.12
C MET A 1 -17.20 3.35 9.58
N PRO A 2 -16.16 2.76 10.20
CA PRO A 2 -14.85 2.72 9.57
C PRO A 2 -14.98 2.02 8.23
N ALA A 3 -14.43 2.61 7.17
CA ALA A 3 -14.35 1.95 5.88
C ALA A 3 -13.41 0.75 6.03
N THR A 4 -13.85 -0.41 5.55
CA THR A 4 -13.10 -1.66 5.60
C THR A 4 -13.07 -2.25 4.21
N THR A 5 -11.97 -2.90 3.87
CA THR A 5 -11.80 -3.63 2.61
C THR A 5 -11.39 -5.07 2.90
N LEU A 6 -11.13 -5.85 1.86
CA LEU A 6 -10.70 -7.24 1.97
C LEU A 6 -9.28 -7.40 1.45
N ASP A 7 -8.52 -8.36 1.97
CA ASP A 7 -7.25 -8.78 1.38
C ASP A 7 -7.46 -9.85 0.28
N CYS A 8 -6.36 -10.32 -0.33
CA CYS A 8 -6.41 -11.30 -1.40
C CYS A 8 -6.94 -12.67 -0.96
N LYS A 9 -7.02 -12.91 0.36
CA LYS A 9 -7.53 -14.12 1.01
C LYS A 9 -8.95 -13.93 1.57
N GLY A 10 -9.55 -12.75 1.43
CA GLY A 10 -10.88 -12.43 1.95
C GLY A 10 -10.93 -12.04 3.42
N HIS A 11 -9.79 -11.74 4.05
CA HIS A 11 -9.74 -11.17 5.40
C HIS A 11 -10.09 -9.69 5.39
N THR A 12 -10.85 -9.25 6.38
CA THR A 12 -11.17 -7.82 6.55
C THR A 12 -9.93 -7.03 6.95
N VAL A 13 -9.66 -5.97 6.20
CA VAL A 13 -8.62 -4.98 6.43
C VAL A 13 -9.29 -3.66 6.79
N ALA A 14 -8.88 -3.06 7.91
CA ALA A 14 -9.30 -1.75 8.36
C ALA A 14 -8.10 -0.82 8.55
N ALA A 15 -8.35 0.47 8.74
CA ALA A 15 -7.31 1.40 9.16
C ALA A 15 -6.67 0.92 10.49
N GLY A 16 -5.34 0.91 10.54
CA GLY A 16 -4.53 0.38 11.63
C GLY A 16 -4.18 -1.11 11.53
N ASP A 17 -4.75 -1.84 10.56
CA ASP A 17 -4.25 -3.19 10.25
C ASP A 17 -2.93 -3.13 9.47
N ARG A 18 -2.14 -4.18 9.60
CA ARG A 18 -0.89 -4.34 8.86
C ARG A 18 -1.09 -5.24 7.65
N VAL A 19 -0.67 -4.78 6.49
CA VAL A 19 -0.79 -5.51 5.22
C VAL A 19 0.55 -5.59 4.52
N ARG A 20 0.79 -6.71 3.85
CA ARG A 20 1.91 -6.91 2.95
C ARG A 20 1.50 -6.55 1.55
N ILE A 21 2.30 -5.73 0.89
CA ILE A 21 2.11 -5.32 -0.49
C ILE A 21 2.51 -6.49 -1.38
N LEU A 22 1.59 -7.00 -2.19
CA LEU A 22 1.83 -8.09 -3.14
C LEU A 22 2.03 -7.58 -4.56
N ALA A 23 1.35 -6.48 -4.89
CA ALA A 23 1.45 -5.80 -6.17
C ALA A 23 1.00 -4.36 -5.97
N ILE A 24 1.37 -3.49 -6.89
CA ILE A 24 0.87 -2.11 -6.96
C ILE A 24 0.46 -1.83 -8.39
N THR A 25 -0.43 -0.86 -8.58
CA THR A 25 -0.74 -0.33 -9.92
C THR A 25 -0.15 1.07 -9.98
N PRO A 26 1.13 1.22 -10.41
CA PRO A 26 1.71 2.53 -10.62
C PRO A 26 0.98 3.24 -11.76
N ASP A 27 0.97 4.57 -11.69
CA ASP A 27 0.44 5.39 -12.78
C ASP A 27 1.35 5.24 -14.01
N PRO A 28 0.80 5.00 -15.22
CA PRO A 28 1.60 4.82 -16.43
C PRO A 28 2.41 6.06 -16.82
N ASP A 29 2.07 7.24 -16.28
CA ASP A 29 2.78 8.50 -16.50
C ASP A 29 3.95 8.73 -15.53
N LEU A 30 4.25 7.78 -14.62
CA LEU A 30 5.43 7.87 -13.75
C LEU A 30 6.74 7.66 -14.53
N ASP A 31 7.76 8.45 -14.18
CA ASP A 31 9.11 8.28 -14.69
C ASP A 31 9.75 6.97 -14.16
N GLU A 32 10.78 6.46 -14.83
CA GLU A 32 11.43 5.18 -14.46
C GLU A 32 11.94 5.16 -13.02
N ASP A 33 12.53 6.27 -12.54
CA ASP A 33 13.04 6.37 -11.16
C ASP A 33 11.92 6.26 -10.11
N ASP A 34 10.77 6.91 -10.34
CA ASP A 34 9.60 6.80 -9.47
C ASP A 34 8.98 5.40 -9.55
N LEU A 35 8.90 4.84 -10.76
CA LEU A 35 8.39 3.49 -10.98
C LEU A 35 9.19 2.45 -10.20
N ASP A 36 10.53 2.54 -10.21
CA ASP A 36 11.41 1.68 -9.41
C ASP A 36 11.13 1.79 -7.91
N LEU A 37 10.97 3.02 -7.39
CA LEU A 37 10.59 3.28 -5.99
C LEU A 37 9.25 2.66 -5.61
N PHE A 38 8.26 2.79 -6.48
CA PHE A 38 6.95 2.18 -6.31
C PHE A 38 7.04 0.65 -6.35
N MET A 39 7.80 0.09 -7.29
CA MET A 39 8.01 -1.35 -7.40
C MET A 39 8.73 -1.93 -6.17
N ASP A 40 9.65 -1.19 -5.54
CA ASP A 40 10.32 -1.60 -4.31
C ASP A 40 9.37 -1.70 -3.10
N MET A 41 8.19 -1.06 -3.16
CA MET A 41 7.13 -1.26 -2.17
C MET A 41 6.64 -2.72 -2.15
N ILE A 42 6.72 -3.44 -3.27
CA ILE A 42 6.22 -4.81 -3.38
C ILE A 42 7.04 -5.74 -2.47
N GLY A 43 6.34 -6.41 -1.56
CA GLY A 43 6.92 -7.28 -0.55
C GLY A 43 7.07 -6.63 0.82
N SER A 44 7.03 -5.29 0.90
CA SER A 44 7.06 -4.54 2.15
C SER A 44 5.75 -4.67 2.93
N THR A 45 5.85 -4.49 4.25
CA THR A 45 4.71 -4.61 5.17
C THR A 45 4.45 -3.27 5.84
N CYS A 46 3.24 -2.75 5.67
CA CYS A 46 2.88 -1.39 6.07
C CYS A 46 1.54 -1.36 6.79
N ASP A 47 1.36 -0.33 7.60
CA ASP A 47 0.11 -0.07 8.29
C ASP A 47 -0.84 0.69 7.37
N VAL A 48 -2.11 0.28 7.38
CA VAL A 48 -3.16 0.92 6.59
C VAL A 48 -3.56 2.23 7.28
N GLU A 49 -3.36 3.35 6.60
CA GLU A 49 -3.74 4.66 7.14
C GLU A 49 -5.24 4.89 7.04
N ARG A 50 -5.82 4.52 5.90
CA ARG A 50 -7.24 4.70 5.62
C ARG A 50 -7.72 3.79 4.50
N ILE A 51 -9.02 3.59 4.45
CA ILE A 51 -9.71 3.01 3.30
C ILE A 51 -10.50 4.14 2.63
N ASP A 52 -10.33 4.31 1.32
CA ASP A 52 -11.08 5.31 0.54
C ASP A 52 -12.49 4.82 0.15
N GLU A 53 -13.24 5.69 -0.55
CA GLU A 53 -14.61 5.41 -0.99
C GLU A 53 -14.70 4.34 -2.10
N ASP A 54 -13.62 4.13 -2.85
CA ASP A 54 -13.47 3.05 -3.85
C ASP A 54 -13.11 1.71 -3.19
N GLY A 55 -12.82 1.70 -1.89
CA GLY A 55 -12.44 0.53 -1.12
C GLY A 55 -10.96 0.16 -1.25
N ALA A 56 -10.11 1.07 -1.72
CA ALA A 56 -8.67 0.87 -1.72
C ALA A 56 -8.08 1.20 -0.34
N ALA A 57 -7.14 0.35 0.11
CA ALA A 57 -6.39 0.56 1.34
C ALA A 57 -5.17 1.43 1.06
N TRP A 58 -5.15 2.64 1.60
CA TRP A 58 -4.00 3.53 1.52
C TRP A 58 -2.95 3.13 2.53
N VAL A 59 -1.75 2.85 2.05
CA VAL A 59 -0.56 2.61 2.85
C VAL A 59 0.50 3.64 2.50
N ALA A 60 1.34 3.99 3.49
CA ALA A 60 2.49 4.86 3.31
C ALA A 60 3.78 4.09 3.58
N VAL A 61 4.76 4.21 2.67
CA VAL A 61 6.13 3.75 2.87
C VAL A 61 7.04 4.96 3.00
N TRP A 62 7.88 4.94 4.04
CA TRP A 62 8.89 5.95 4.28
C TRP A 62 10.25 5.43 3.85
N TRP A 63 10.80 6.04 2.82
CA TRP A 63 12.11 5.77 2.27
C TRP A 63 13.12 6.74 2.84
N ASN A 64 14.28 6.23 3.26
CA ASN A 64 15.41 7.06 3.61
C ASN A 64 16.32 7.18 2.39
N CYS A 65 16.10 8.21 1.58
CA CYS A 65 16.94 8.51 0.43
C CYS A 65 18.10 9.43 0.85
N SER A 66 19.19 9.45 0.07
CA SER A 66 20.36 10.28 0.40
C SER A 66 20.08 11.79 0.38
N GLU A 67 19.06 12.25 -0.37
CA GLU A 67 18.62 13.66 -0.39
C GLU A 67 17.51 14.00 0.61
N GLY A 68 17.02 13.02 1.38
CA GLY A 68 15.98 13.25 2.40
C GLY A 68 15.06 12.05 2.60
N ASN A 69 14.06 12.22 3.47
CA ASN A 69 12.98 11.24 3.59
C ASN A 69 11.97 11.44 2.46
N LEU A 70 11.80 10.42 1.63
CA LEU A 70 10.75 10.35 0.63
C LEU A 70 9.61 9.49 1.19
N MET A 71 8.37 9.93 1.04
CA MET A 71 7.20 9.16 1.42
C MET A 71 6.41 8.82 0.17
N THR A 72 6.22 7.53 -0.11
CA THR A 72 5.31 7.08 -1.17
C THR A 72 4.02 6.56 -0.55
N GLN A 73 2.89 6.94 -1.14
CA GLN A 73 1.57 6.47 -0.75
C GLN A 73 0.90 5.79 -1.93
N VAL A 74 0.31 4.63 -1.69
CA VAL A 74 -0.39 3.86 -2.72
C VAL A 74 -1.69 3.28 -2.16
N GLY A 75 -2.74 3.36 -2.98
CA GLY A 75 -4.01 2.67 -2.72
C GLY A 75 -3.92 1.22 -3.21
N LEU A 76 -4.05 0.27 -2.30
CA LEU A 76 -4.02 -1.15 -2.59
C LEU A 76 -5.44 -1.70 -2.71
N TYR A 77 -5.73 -2.30 -3.86
CA TYR A 77 -6.95 -3.09 -4.03
C TYR A 77 -6.84 -4.44 -3.30
N PRO A 78 -7.96 -5.13 -3.06
CA PRO A 78 -7.96 -6.41 -2.35
C PRO A 78 -6.96 -7.44 -2.88
N ARG A 79 -6.77 -7.52 -4.20
CA ARG A 79 -5.83 -8.48 -4.81
C ARG A 79 -4.36 -8.11 -4.66
N GLN A 80 -4.07 -6.90 -4.24
CA GLN A 80 -2.74 -6.31 -4.18
C GLN A 80 -2.13 -6.34 -2.79
N MET A 81 -2.89 -6.81 -1.80
CA MET A 81 -2.44 -6.86 -0.42
C MET A 81 -2.83 -8.16 0.26
N GLU A 82 -2.01 -8.56 1.22
CA GLU A 82 -2.27 -9.67 2.12
C GLU A 82 -2.25 -9.16 3.55
N LYS A 83 -3.29 -9.44 4.33
CA LYS A 83 -3.30 -9.07 5.75
C LYS A 83 -2.28 -9.90 6.51
N VAL A 84 -1.41 -9.23 7.25
CA VAL A 84 -0.39 -9.89 8.08
C VAL A 84 -0.92 -9.94 9.51
N ALA A 85 -1.06 -11.15 10.06
CA ALA A 85 -1.34 -11.31 11.48
C ALA A 85 -0.09 -10.91 12.28
N GLY A 86 -0.23 -9.87 13.10
CA GLY A 86 0.77 -9.46 14.09
C GLY A 86 0.79 -10.37 15.31
#